data_AF-A0A061LY07-F1
#
_entry.id   AF-A0A061LY07-F1
#
_cell.length_a   1.000
_cell.length_b   1.000
_cell.length_c   1.000
_cell.angle_alpha   90.00
_cell.angle_beta   90.00
_cell.angle_gamma   90.00
#
_symmetry.space_group_name_H-M   'P 1'
#
loop_
_entity.id
_entity.type
_entity.pdbx_description
1 polymer ?
#
loop_
_entity_poly.entity_id
_entity_poly.type
_entity_poly.pdbx_seq_one_letter_code
_entity_poly.pdbx_strand_id
1 'polypeptide(L)' 'MLGPSALTLDPGTGRIDVDAEDSESVPRADVAAVVAAVLADDGTIGRTIRFNSGGTPIAEAVAARA' A
#
# COMPACT_ATOMS: atom_id res chain seq x y z
N MET A 1 9.67 -5.57 1.01
CA MET A 1 10.04 -4.26 0.40
C MET A 1 8.77 -3.55 -0.01
N LEU A 2 8.57 -2.30 0.41
CA LEU A 2 7.44 -1.47 0.01
C LEU A 2 7.87 -0.53 -1.12
N GLY A 3 7.15 -0.57 -2.24
CA GLY A 3 7.38 0.28 -3.40
C GLY A 3 6.18 1.18 -3.68
N PRO A 4 5.99 2.27 -2.90
CA PRO A 4 4.96 3.26 -3.21
C PRO A 4 5.30 4.03 -4.48
N SER A 5 4.27 4.54 -5.17
CA SER A 5 4.42 5.52 -6.24
C SER A 5 4.63 6.96 -5.71
N ALA A 6 4.32 7.98 -6.52
CA ALA A 6 4.64 9.37 -6.17
C ALA A 6 3.95 9.81 -4.87
N LEU A 7 4.72 10.32 -3.92
CA LEU A 7 4.21 10.65 -2.58
C LEU A 7 3.53 12.02 -2.54
N THR A 8 2.28 12.08 -2.10
CA THR A 8 1.54 13.34 -1.91
C THR A 8 1.35 13.70 -0.43
N LEU A 9 0.89 14.93 -0.17
CA LEU A 9 0.55 15.44 1.17
C LEU A 9 -0.97 15.44 1.41
N ASP A 10 -1.73 14.80 0.55
CA ASP A 10 -3.18 14.74 0.68
C ASP A 10 -3.58 13.90 1.92
N PRO A 11 -4.81 14.06 2.42
CA PRO A 11 -5.34 13.19 3.47
C PRO A 11 -5.32 11.72 3.04
N GLY A 12 -5.10 10.82 4.00
CA GLY A 12 -5.14 9.37 3.77
C GLY A 12 -6.55 8.91 3.39
N THR A 13 -6.63 8.04 2.39
CA THR A 13 -7.89 7.44 1.91
C THR A 13 -8.18 6.09 2.58
N GLY A 14 -7.16 5.45 3.17
CA GLY A 14 -7.23 4.10 3.72
C GLY A 14 -7.37 3.01 2.66
N ARG A 15 -7.18 3.36 1.38
CA ARG A 15 -7.35 2.47 0.23
C ARG A 15 -6.18 2.57 -0.73
N ILE A 16 -5.77 1.43 -1.25
CA ILE A 16 -4.67 1.31 -2.20
C ILE A 16 -5.03 0.37 -3.35
N ASP A 17 -4.22 0.43 -4.41
CA ASP A 17 -4.21 -0.54 -5.49
C ASP A 17 -2.83 -1.19 -5.55
N VAL A 18 -2.78 -2.53 -5.53
CA VAL A 18 -1.57 -3.36 -5.60
C VAL A 18 -1.44 -4.11 -6.94
N ASP A 19 -2.39 -3.92 -7.85
CA ASP A 19 -2.47 -4.53 -9.17
C ASP A 19 -2.28 -3.51 -10.30
N ALA A 20 -2.26 -2.20 -9.98
CA ALA A 20 -2.00 -1.13 -10.94
C ALA A 20 -0.71 -1.36 -11.74
N GLU A 21 -0.83 -1.31 -13.07
CA GLU A 21 0.30 -1.49 -14.00
C GLU A 21 1.16 -0.22 -14.10
N ASP A 22 0.53 0.96 -13.98
CA ASP A 22 1.18 2.25 -14.06
C ASP A 22 1.44 2.86 -12.67
N SER A 23 2.50 3.66 -12.56
CA SER A 23 2.78 4.42 -11.34
C SER A 23 2.01 5.72 -11.34
N GLU A 24 1.21 5.94 -10.30
CA GLU A 24 0.49 7.20 -10.10
C GLU A 24 1.02 7.91 -8.85
N SER A 25 0.17 8.10 -7.86
CA SER A 25 0.48 8.77 -6.62
C SER A 25 -0.19 8.09 -5.43
N VAL A 26 0.34 8.34 -4.24
CA VAL A 26 -0.19 7.83 -2.99
C VAL A 26 0.08 8.84 -1.86
N PRO A 27 -0.93 9.16 -1.02
CA PRO A 27 -0.73 9.96 0.19
C PRO A 27 0.27 9.32 1.14
N ARG A 28 1.15 10.13 1.74
CA ARG A 28 2.07 9.64 2.78
C ARG A 28 1.33 9.00 3.97
N ALA A 29 0.12 9.45 4.26
CA ALA A 29 -0.73 8.87 5.29
C ALA A 29 -1.12 7.41 4.96
N ASP A 30 -1.43 7.11 3.69
CA ASP A 30 -1.75 5.75 3.26
C ASP A 30 -0.51 4.86 3.27
N VAL A 31 0.67 5.38 2.89
CA VAL A 31 1.94 4.66 3.04
C VAL A 31 2.19 4.25 4.49
N ALA A 32 1.97 5.16 5.45
CA ALA A 32 2.13 4.85 6.87
C ALA A 32 1.15 3.75 7.33
N ALA A 33 -0.08 3.77 6.84
CA ALA A 33 -1.07 2.73 7.12
C ALA A 33 -0.67 1.37 6.51
N VAL A 34 -0.11 1.36 5.30
CA VAL A 34 0.44 0.13 4.67
C VAL A 34 1.60 -0.42 5.49
N VAL A 35 2.52 0.44 5.95
CA VAL A 35 3.64 0.04 6.84
C VAL A 35 3.10 -0.63 8.10
N ALA A 36 2.08 -0.05 8.74
CA ALA A 36 1.46 -0.66 9.92
C ALA A 36 0.81 -2.01 9.62
N ALA A 37 0.14 -2.14 8.48
CA ALA A 37 -0.52 -3.37 8.06
C ALA A 37 0.48 -4.51 7.79
N VAL A 38 1.58 -4.25 7.08
CA VAL A 38 2.60 -5.29 6.80
C VAL A 38 3.36 -5.73 8.04
N LEU A 39 3.52 -4.84 9.03
CA LEU A 39 4.11 -5.21 10.32
C LEU A 39 3.21 -6.12 11.15
N ALA A 40 1.90 -6.14 10.87
CA ALA A 40 0.94 -7.00 11.55
C ALA A 40 0.76 -8.37 10.87
N ASP A 41 1.36 -8.58 9.69
CA ASP A 41 1.19 -9.80 8.89
C ASP A 41 2.55 -10.38 8.46
N ASP A 42 2.95 -11.46 9.12
CA ASP A 42 4.21 -12.18 8.86
C ASP A 42 4.28 -12.78 7.45
N GLY A 43 3.16 -12.99 6.74
CA GLY A 43 3.18 -13.48 5.36
C GLY A 43 3.79 -12.48 4.37
N THR A 44 3.89 -11.21 4.77
CA THR A 44 4.54 -10.16 3.97
C THR A 44 6.07 -10.22 3.99
N ILE A 45 6.67 -11.10 4.81
CA ILE A 45 8.13 -11.26 4.93
C ILE A 45 8.72 -11.74 3.61
N GLY A 46 9.75 -11.03 3.14
CA GLY A 46 10.43 -11.34 1.87
C GLY A 46 9.61 -10.99 0.63
N ARG A 47 8.44 -10.36 0.78
CA ARG A 47 7.59 -9.95 -0.35
C ARG A 47 7.90 -8.53 -0.80
N THR A 48 7.65 -8.25 -2.08
CA THR A 48 7.70 -6.89 -2.64
C THR A 48 6.29 -6.45 -2.97
N ILE A 49 5.82 -5.40 -2.30
CA ILE A 49 4.46 -4.87 -2.48
C ILE A 49 4.60 -3.50 -3.11
N ARG A 50 4.21 -3.41 -4.39
CA ARG A 50 4.08 -2.14 -5.13
C ARG A 50 2.64 -1.68 -5.00
N PHE A 51 2.43 -0.39 -4.77
CA PHE A 51 1.08 0.13 -4.60
C PHE A 51 0.95 1.62 -4.90
N ASN A 52 -0.27 1.98 -5.30
CA ASN A 52 -0.75 3.34 -5.54
C ASN A 52 -1.99 3.63 -4.69
N SER A 53 -2.49 4.85 -4.71
CA SER A 53 -3.88 5.10 -4.31
C SER A 53 -4.86 4.30 -5.17
N GLY A 54 -5.93 3.81 -4.54
CA GLY A 54 -6.87 2.93 -5.21
C GLY A 54 -8.18 2.74 -4.46
N GLY A 55 -8.91 1.68 -4.83
CA GLY A 55 -10.21 1.36 -4.26
C GLY A 55 -10.21 0.30 -3.15
N THR A 56 -9.13 -0.48 -3.03
CA THR A 56 -9.09 -1.66 -2.15
C THR A 56 -8.64 -1.25 -0.74
N PRO A 57 -9.33 -1.66 0.33
CA PRO A 57 -8.88 -1.41 1.70
C PRO A 57 -7.46 -1.93 1.93
N ILE A 58 -6.62 -1.15 2.63
CA ILE A 58 -5.20 -1.49 2.85
C ILE A 58 -5.01 -2.89 3.45
N ALA A 59 -5.80 -3.26 4.45
CA ALA A 59 -5.69 -4.56 5.10
C ALA A 59 -5.96 -5.72 4.13
N GLU A 60 -6.96 -5.58 3.26
CA GLU A 60 -7.29 -6.57 2.24
C GLU A 60 -6.21 -6.65 1.16
N ALA A 61 -5.74 -5.50 0.68
CA ALA A 61 -4.68 -5.43 -0.32
C ALA A 61 -3.36 -6.02 0.17
N VAL A 62 -3.00 -5.81 1.45
CA VAL A 62 -1.82 -6.40 2.07
C VAL A 62 -1.97 -7.91 2.25
N ALA A 63 -3.12 -8.37 2.78
CA ALA A 63 -3.38 -9.79 2.97
C ALA A 63 -3.38 -10.57 1.64
N ALA A 64 -3.82 -9.95 0.55
CA ALA A 64 -3.74 -10.54 -0.80
C ALA A 64 -2.31 -10.68 -1.35
N ARG A 65 -1.32 -10.07 -0.69
CA ARG A 65 0.11 -10.06 -1.07
C ARG A 65 1.03 -10.73 -0.05
N ALA A 66 0.47 -11.24 1.04
CA ALA A 66 1.12 -12.13 1.99
C ALA A 66 1.53 -13.49 1.36
#